data_AF-A0A0D2LEW7-F1
#
_entry.id   AF-A0A0D2LEW7-F1
#
_cell.length_a   1.000
_cell.length_b   1.000
_cell.length_c   1.000
_cell.angle_alpha   90.00
_cell.angle_beta   90.00
_cell.angle_gamma   90.00
#
_symmetry.space_group_name_H-M   'P 1'
#
loop_
_entity.id
_entity.type
_entity.pdbx_description
1 polymer ?
#
loop_
_entity_poly.entity_id
_entity_poly.type
_entity_poly.pdbx_seq_one_letter_code
_entity_poly.pdbx_strand_id
1 'polypeptide(L)'
;MDTALPCLVAVHVGAGWHSPSKESAYKRLMCEAISAATTALVAGRSELGAVVAALRMLEDSPLTNAGSGSNLNIAGHVECDASVMAGDGAFGAVGAAPGVRHPGAAAALVAEESRLPLPLGLVRPMFLVGDAVRRWALSRGLEAAPSAHSAATWLISPAASAAWRRYSRMLREAGGQHAQLMQEQQQQYQHQQQQQQHGEVKEDGHGDSAGEVDGAAGCQEGAEAGEEIRPIKRPRVGPAATGIINGCQDEQQEQQQQQQQQQQQQQQHNNNNLYHQNQRRRHGAATAAAQHTPEAAEGAASGDEAPPPRRIGDVCDTVGCIVVGPRGAVAAGVSSGGLAMKAEGRVGEAAVHGCGCWAEDPAGGLDGAPGVAVSISGLGEAIIRATLARSCAARAQLLGDEGPAATAAALLQATMTQVWVAAEAAAAAAMAGAERRSKVL
;
A
#
# COMPACT_ATOMS: atom_id res chain seq x y z
N MET A 1 -25.02 -6.43 -47.25
CA MET A 1 -23.67 -6.90 -46.90
C MET A 1 -23.33 -6.29 -45.57
N ASP A 2 -23.34 -7.11 -44.53
CA ASP A 2 -23.12 -6.69 -43.14
C ASP A 2 -21.61 -6.56 -42.93
N THR A 3 -21.03 -5.43 -43.36
CA THR A 3 -19.63 -5.13 -43.09
C THR A 3 -19.55 -4.54 -41.70
N ALA A 4 -19.55 -5.41 -40.68
CA ALA A 4 -19.23 -5.01 -39.32
C ALA A 4 -17.88 -4.28 -39.35
N LEU A 5 -17.92 -2.97 -39.10
CA LEU A 5 -16.72 -2.15 -39.04
C LEU A 5 -15.77 -2.73 -37.96
N PRO A 6 -14.45 -2.75 -38.21
CA PRO A 6 -13.49 -3.39 -37.32
C PRO A 6 -13.50 -2.73 -35.94
N CYS A 7 -13.60 -3.52 -34.88
CA CYS A 7 -13.40 -3.08 -33.50
C CYS A 7 -12.26 -3.89 -32.87
N LEU A 8 -11.62 -3.32 -31.84
CA LEU A 8 -10.58 -3.98 -31.08
C LEU A 8 -11.01 -4.07 -29.61
N VAL A 9 -10.86 -5.26 -29.04
CA VAL A 9 -11.04 -5.50 -27.60
C VAL A 9 -9.78 -6.20 -27.11
N ALA A 10 -9.19 -5.67 -26.05
CA ALA A 10 -8.10 -6.34 -25.35
C ALA A 10 -8.38 -6.37 -23.85
N VAL A 11 -7.95 -7.45 -23.19
CA VAL A 11 -8.14 -7.68 -21.75
C VAL A 11 -6.87 -8.21 -21.11
N HIS A 12 -6.72 -8.03 -19.80
CA HIS A 12 -5.71 -8.71 -19.00
C HIS A 12 -6.29 -9.26 -17.69
N VAL A 13 -5.63 -10.26 -17.12
CA VAL A 13 -5.98 -10.89 -15.83
C VAL A 13 -4.89 -10.77 -14.77
N GLY A 14 -3.90 -9.91 -15.01
CA GLY A 14 -2.85 -9.58 -14.05
C GLY A 14 -1.48 -9.58 -14.71
N ALA A 15 -0.54 -8.86 -14.12
CA ALA A 15 0.86 -8.88 -14.48
C ALA A 15 1.66 -9.46 -13.32
N GLY A 16 2.30 -10.59 -13.55
CA GLY A 16 2.94 -11.37 -12.51
C GLY A 16 3.14 -12.81 -12.95
N TRP A 17 3.33 -13.70 -11.98
CA TRP A 17 3.48 -15.11 -12.27
C TRP A 17 2.12 -15.80 -12.34
N HIS A 18 1.83 -16.45 -13.47
CA HIS A 18 0.67 -17.30 -13.66
C HIS A 18 1.14 -18.76 -13.65
N SER A 19 0.46 -19.63 -12.90
CA SER A 19 0.86 -21.04 -12.90
C SER A 19 0.55 -21.69 -14.24
N PRO A 20 1.45 -22.53 -14.79
CA PRO A 20 1.15 -23.30 -16.00
C PRO A 20 -0.16 -24.10 -15.87
N SER A 21 -0.44 -24.62 -14.67
CA SER A 21 -1.67 -25.36 -14.37
C SER A 21 -2.96 -24.54 -14.50
N LYS A 22 -2.90 -23.21 -14.35
CA LYS A 22 -4.06 -22.32 -14.46
C LYS A 22 -4.11 -21.56 -15.78
N GLU A 23 -3.07 -21.63 -16.60
CA GLU A 23 -2.96 -20.88 -17.85
C GLU A 23 -4.17 -21.09 -18.77
N SER A 24 -4.60 -22.33 -18.97
CA SER A 24 -5.77 -22.61 -19.82
C SER A 24 -7.07 -22.02 -19.24
N ALA A 25 -7.20 -21.95 -17.92
CA ALA A 25 -8.37 -21.35 -17.28
C ALA A 25 -8.37 -19.82 -17.43
N TYR A 26 -7.20 -19.19 -17.28
CA TYR A 26 -7.04 -17.75 -17.53
C TYR A 26 -7.32 -17.39 -18.99
N LYS A 27 -6.81 -18.16 -19.96
CA LYS A 27 -7.08 -17.94 -21.39
C LYS A 27 -8.57 -18.06 -21.72
N ARG A 28 -9.25 -19.09 -21.20
CA ARG A 28 -10.71 -19.23 -21.39
C ARG A 28 -11.48 -18.04 -20.83
N LEU A 29 -11.16 -17.62 -19.61
CA LEU A 29 -11.79 -16.45 -18.99
C LEU A 29 -11.59 -15.16 -19.81
N MET A 30 -10.38 -14.94 -20.34
CA MET A 30 -10.12 -13.80 -21.22
C MET A 30 -10.93 -13.88 -22.52
N CYS A 31 -11.06 -15.06 -23.13
CA CYS A 31 -11.91 -15.25 -24.30
C CYS A 31 -13.39 -14.95 -24.00
N GLU A 32 -13.90 -15.38 -22.84
CA GLU A 32 -15.26 -15.08 -22.40
C GLU A 32 -15.47 -13.57 -22.18
N ALA A 33 -14.51 -12.90 -21.53
CA ALA A 33 -14.56 -11.45 -21.32
C ALA A 33 -14.53 -10.66 -22.64
N ILE A 34 -13.67 -11.05 -23.59
CA ILE A 34 -13.61 -10.47 -24.94
C ILE A 34 -14.94 -10.70 -25.66
N SER A 35 -15.49 -11.91 -25.57
CA SER A 35 -16.78 -12.24 -26.20
C SER A 35 -17.90 -11.39 -25.64
N ALA A 36 -17.96 -11.18 -24.32
CA ALA A 36 -18.96 -10.33 -23.67
C ALA A 36 -18.87 -8.86 -24.14
N ALA A 37 -17.66 -8.32 -24.26
CA ALA A 37 -17.43 -6.97 -24.78
C ALA A 37 -17.91 -6.85 -26.24
N THR A 38 -17.52 -7.81 -27.09
CA THR A 38 -17.91 -7.86 -28.50
C THR A 38 -19.42 -7.97 -28.66
N THR A 39 -20.08 -8.82 -27.88
CA THR A 39 -21.56 -8.93 -27.88
C THR A 39 -22.21 -7.60 -27.48
N ALA A 40 -21.65 -6.89 -26.49
CA ALA A 40 -22.15 -5.58 -26.10
C ALA A 40 -22.02 -4.55 -27.24
N LEU A 41 -20.89 -4.53 -27.96
CA LEU A 41 -20.70 -3.66 -29.12
C LEU A 41 -21.68 -3.98 -30.25
N VAL A 42 -21.85 -5.26 -30.60
CA VAL A 42 -22.81 -5.70 -31.63
C VAL A 42 -24.26 -5.34 -31.24
N ALA A 43 -24.58 -5.35 -29.95
CA ALA A 43 -25.88 -4.91 -29.43
C ALA A 43 -26.04 -3.37 -29.40
N GLY A 44 -25.07 -2.61 -29.91
CA GLY A 44 -25.12 -1.15 -29.97
C GLY A 44 -24.84 -0.44 -28.65
N ARG A 45 -24.22 -1.12 -27.67
CA ARG A 45 -23.72 -0.46 -26.46
C ARG A 45 -22.51 0.42 -26.81
N SER A 46 -22.27 1.43 -25.97
CA SER A 46 -21.04 2.24 -26.06
C SER A 46 -19.80 1.40 -25.76
N GLU A 47 -18.64 1.92 -26.14
CA GLU A 47 -17.33 1.34 -25.84
C GLU A 47 -17.14 1.20 -24.31
N LEU A 48 -17.61 2.19 -23.54
CA LEU A 48 -17.65 2.11 -22.08
C LEU A 48 -18.54 0.96 -21.59
N GLY A 49 -19.71 0.77 -22.21
CA GLY A 49 -20.59 -0.35 -21.92
C GLY A 49 -19.96 -1.71 -22.24
N ALA A 50 -19.15 -1.79 -23.30
CA ALA A 50 -18.41 -3.00 -23.67
C ALA A 50 -17.28 -3.30 -22.68
N VAL A 51 -16.53 -2.28 -22.24
CA VAL A 51 -15.55 -2.40 -21.13
C VAL A 51 -16.22 -2.96 -19.88
N VAL A 52 -17.38 -2.43 -19.49
CA VAL A 52 -18.13 -2.92 -18.32
C VAL A 52 -18.57 -4.37 -18.49
N ALA A 53 -18.99 -4.78 -19.69
CA ALA A 53 -19.36 -6.17 -19.97
C ALA A 53 -18.16 -7.13 -19.78
N ALA A 54 -16.98 -6.75 -20.27
CA ALA A 54 -15.76 -7.52 -20.04
C ALA A 54 -15.36 -7.57 -18.56
N LEU A 55 -15.36 -6.41 -17.88
CA LEU A 55 -15.00 -6.34 -16.45
C LEU A 55 -15.92 -7.20 -15.58
N ARG A 56 -17.23 -7.22 -15.86
CA ARG A 56 -18.18 -8.09 -15.14
C ARG A 56 -17.80 -9.57 -15.22
N MET A 57 -17.40 -10.05 -16.41
CA MET A 57 -16.91 -11.42 -16.58
C MET A 57 -15.66 -11.69 -15.74
N LEU A 58 -14.73 -10.74 -15.72
CA LEU A 58 -13.48 -10.86 -14.99
C LEU A 58 -13.68 -10.77 -13.46
N GLU A 59 -14.60 -9.93 -12.98
CA GLU A 59 -14.94 -9.71 -11.57
C GLU A 59 -15.77 -10.85 -10.98
N ASP A 60 -16.58 -11.54 -11.79
CA ASP A 60 -17.34 -12.71 -11.36
C ASP A 60 -16.46 -13.95 -11.17
N SER A 61 -15.28 -13.96 -11.78
CA SER A 61 -14.38 -15.10 -11.69
C SER A 61 -13.63 -15.16 -10.36
N PRO A 62 -13.62 -16.29 -9.64
CA PRO A 62 -12.78 -16.48 -8.47
C PRO A 62 -11.30 -16.68 -8.82
N LEU A 63 -10.94 -16.71 -10.11
CA LEU A 63 -9.56 -16.90 -10.59
C LEU A 63 -8.73 -15.61 -10.56
N THR A 64 -9.39 -14.46 -10.54
CA THR A 64 -8.79 -13.14 -10.67
C THR A 64 -8.80 -12.42 -9.32
N ASN A 65 -7.88 -11.49 -9.11
CA ASN A 65 -7.89 -10.63 -7.94
C ASN A 65 -8.78 -9.38 -8.19
N ALA A 66 -10.06 -9.61 -8.46
CA ALA A 66 -11.08 -8.57 -8.61
C ALA A 66 -12.46 -9.15 -8.27
N GLY A 67 -13.39 -8.31 -7.83
CA GLY A 67 -14.74 -8.75 -7.46
C GLY A 67 -14.73 -9.95 -6.51
N SER A 68 -15.28 -11.08 -6.97
CA SER A 68 -15.46 -12.32 -6.20
C SER A 68 -14.17 -13.08 -5.89
N GLY A 69 -13.10 -12.86 -6.64
CA GLY A 69 -11.78 -13.48 -6.40
C GLY A 69 -10.80 -12.61 -5.62
N SER A 70 -11.24 -11.43 -5.17
CA SER A 70 -10.40 -10.42 -4.52
C SER A 70 -9.63 -10.96 -3.30
N ASN A 71 -8.41 -10.47 -3.16
CA ASN A 71 -7.60 -10.60 -1.97
C ASN A 71 -8.29 -10.00 -0.75
N LEU A 72 -7.98 -10.56 0.42
CA LEU A 72 -8.49 -10.06 1.69
C LEU A 72 -7.50 -9.09 2.34
N ASN A 73 -8.03 -8.02 2.93
CA ASN A 73 -7.28 -7.09 3.76
C ASN A 73 -6.88 -7.72 5.11
N ILE A 74 -6.17 -6.97 5.96
CA ILE A 74 -5.69 -7.48 7.25
C ILE A 74 -6.81 -7.94 8.19
N ALA A 75 -8.01 -7.36 8.08
CA ALA A 75 -9.19 -7.77 8.83
C ALA A 75 -9.91 -8.99 8.23
N GLY A 76 -9.50 -9.46 7.05
CA GLY A 76 -10.12 -10.60 6.38
C GLY A 76 -11.30 -10.22 5.50
N HIS A 77 -11.46 -8.95 5.14
CA HIS A 77 -12.55 -8.44 4.32
C HIS A 77 -12.09 -8.12 2.88
N VAL A 78 -13.04 -8.12 1.94
CA VAL A 78 -12.82 -7.64 0.56
C VAL A 78 -13.10 -6.14 0.48
N GLU A 79 -12.16 -5.40 -0.09
CA GLU A 79 -12.33 -4.00 -0.48
C GLU A 79 -11.80 -3.82 -1.90
N CYS A 80 -12.65 -3.44 -2.83
CA CYS A 80 -12.27 -3.34 -4.24
C CYS A 80 -11.97 -1.89 -4.65
N ASP A 81 -11.05 -1.75 -5.60
CA ASP A 81 -10.72 -0.52 -6.32
C ASP A 81 -11.04 -0.74 -7.80
N ALA A 82 -11.75 0.19 -8.44
CA ALA A 82 -12.01 0.14 -9.87
C ALA A 82 -12.24 1.52 -10.47
N SER A 83 -11.88 1.68 -11.74
CA SER A 83 -12.09 2.91 -12.49
C SER A 83 -12.33 2.60 -13.96
N VAL A 84 -13.08 3.49 -14.60
CA VAL A 84 -13.32 3.46 -16.04
C VAL A 84 -13.21 4.86 -16.63
N MET A 85 -12.83 4.94 -17.89
CA MET A 85 -12.73 6.18 -18.64
C MET A 85 -13.24 5.99 -20.06
N ALA A 86 -14.05 6.93 -20.54
CA ALA A 86 -14.44 7.03 -21.94
C ALA A 86 -13.54 8.05 -22.65
N GLY A 87 -13.38 7.91 -23.98
CA GLY A 87 -12.50 8.76 -24.79
C GLY A 87 -12.85 10.25 -24.76
N ASP A 88 -14.10 10.60 -24.45
CA ASP A 88 -14.55 11.99 -24.27
C ASP A 88 -14.10 12.63 -22.93
N GLY A 89 -13.32 11.90 -22.13
CA GLY A 89 -12.77 12.36 -20.85
C GLY A 89 -13.66 12.04 -19.64
N ALA A 90 -14.84 11.44 -19.83
CA ALA A 90 -15.64 11.05 -18.68
C ALA A 90 -14.97 9.91 -17.90
N PHE A 91 -14.78 10.15 -16.60
CA PHE A 91 -14.12 9.21 -15.69
C PHE A 91 -15.00 8.94 -14.47
N GLY A 92 -14.96 7.71 -14.00
CA GLY A 92 -15.59 7.31 -12.75
C GLY A 92 -14.74 6.28 -12.04
N ALA A 93 -14.72 6.36 -10.71
CA ALA A 93 -13.97 5.44 -9.87
C ALA A 93 -14.69 5.11 -8.56
N VAL A 94 -14.34 3.95 -8.02
CA VAL A 94 -14.67 3.50 -6.68
C VAL A 94 -13.41 2.97 -5.99
N GLY A 95 -13.23 3.26 -4.71
CA GLY A 95 -12.02 2.90 -3.97
C GLY A 95 -12.32 2.36 -2.59
N ALA A 96 -11.55 1.37 -2.14
CA ALA A 96 -11.77 0.65 -0.90
C ALA A 96 -13.26 0.26 -0.71
N ALA A 97 -13.93 -0.17 -1.78
CA ALA A 97 -15.36 -0.40 -1.82
C ALA A 97 -15.71 -1.80 -1.30
N PRO A 98 -16.40 -1.94 -0.16
CA PRO A 98 -16.80 -3.24 0.35
C PRO A 98 -18.14 -3.67 -0.25
N GLY A 99 -18.30 -4.98 -0.49
CA GLY A 99 -19.60 -5.59 -0.77
C GLY A 99 -20.32 -5.09 -2.03
N VAL A 100 -19.62 -4.58 -3.03
CA VAL A 100 -20.18 -4.28 -4.36
C VAL A 100 -19.78 -5.38 -5.31
N ARG A 101 -20.74 -6.09 -5.92
CA ARG A 101 -20.43 -7.27 -6.73
C ARG A 101 -19.58 -6.94 -7.96
N HIS A 102 -19.88 -5.83 -8.63
CA HIS A 102 -19.18 -5.35 -9.83
C HIS A 102 -18.65 -3.92 -9.65
N PRO A 103 -17.48 -3.75 -9.01
CA PRO A 103 -16.85 -2.44 -8.82
C PRO A 103 -16.69 -1.64 -10.13
N GLY A 104 -16.33 -2.28 -11.24
CA GLY A 104 -16.21 -1.63 -12.55
C GLY A 104 -17.54 -1.08 -13.07
N ALA A 105 -18.66 -1.75 -12.79
CA ALA A 105 -19.98 -1.24 -13.12
C ALA A 105 -20.39 -0.05 -12.23
N ALA A 106 -20.01 -0.07 -10.95
CA ALA A 106 -20.22 1.08 -10.06
C ALA A 106 -19.41 2.30 -10.53
N ALA A 107 -18.14 2.09 -10.90
CA ALA A 107 -17.29 3.12 -11.49
C ALA A 107 -17.90 3.70 -12.79
N ALA A 108 -18.48 2.86 -13.65
CA ALA A 108 -19.14 3.31 -14.87
C ALA A 108 -20.38 4.17 -14.61
N LEU A 109 -21.23 3.80 -13.65
CA LEU A 109 -22.36 4.65 -13.26
C LEU A 109 -21.88 5.99 -12.68
N VAL A 110 -20.76 6.01 -11.93
CA VAL A 110 -20.15 7.27 -11.46
C VAL A 110 -19.71 8.12 -12.66
N ALA A 111 -19.06 7.51 -13.66
CA ALA A 111 -18.62 8.20 -14.87
C ALA A 111 -19.81 8.79 -15.66
N GLU A 112 -20.86 8.00 -15.87
CA GLU A 112 -22.08 8.43 -16.56
C GLU A 112 -22.80 9.54 -15.81
N GLU A 113 -22.98 9.39 -14.49
CA GLU A 113 -23.60 10.42 -13.67
C GLU A 113 -22.77 11.69 -13.64
N SER A 114 -21.43 11.63 -13.65
CA SER A 114 -20.59 12.83 -13.61
C SER A 114 -20.86 13.83 -14.75
N ARG A 115 -21.46 13.36 -15.86
CA ARG A 115 -21.87 14.18 -17.01
C ARG A 115 -23.17 14.96 -16.78
N LEU A 116 -23.94 14.61 -15.75
CA LEU A 116 -25.27 15.15 -15.51
C LEU A 116 -25.21 16.38 -14.59
N PRO A 117 -25.98 17.45 -14.88
CA PRO A 117 -26.04 18.60 -13.99
C PRO A 117 -26.72 18.24 -12.66
N LEU A 118 -26.40 19.02 -11.63
CA LEU A 118 -27.19 19.09 -10.40
C LEU A 118 -27.77 20.50 -10.25
N PRO A 119 -28.88 20.65 -9.48
CA PRO A 119 -29.40 21.96 -9.12
C PRO A 119 -28.31 22.86 -8.51
N LEU A 120 -28.46 24.17 -8.71
CA LEU A 120 -27.55 25.19 -8.18
C LEU A 120 -26.09 25.09 -8.68
N GLY A 121 -25.87 24.41 -9.81
CA GLY A 121 -24.52 24.30 -10.39
C GLY A 121 -23.59 23.37 -9.61
N LEU A 122 -24.14 22.51 -8.74
CA LEU A 122 -23.34 21.50 -8.04
C LEU A 122 -22.72 20.51 -9.04
N VAL A 123 -21.52 20.05 -8.72
CA VAL A 123 -20.77 19.09 -9.53
C VAL A 123 -20.93 17.70 -8.92
N ARG A 124 -21.18 16.70 -9.77
CA ARG A 124 -21.27 15.31 -9.34
C ARG A 124 -19.88 14.73 -9.07
N PRO A 125 -19.77 13.77 -8.14
CA PRO A 125 -18.50 13.13 -7.87
C PRO A 125 -18.06 12.28 -9.07
N MET A 126 -16.76 12.25 -9.33
CA MET A 126 -16.11 11.29 -10.24
C MET A 126 -15.44 10.13 -9.50
N PHE A 127 -15.42 10.17 -8.16
CA PHE A 127 -14.77 9.18 -7.31
C PHE A 127 -15.51 9.03 -5.97
N LEU A 128 -15.85 7.80 -5.60
CA LEU A 128 -16.48 7.46 -4.32
C LEU A 128 -15.63 6.41 -3.59
N VAL A 129 -15.64 6.44 -2.24
CA VAL A 129 -14.81 5.50 -1.45
C VAL A 129 -15.54 4.89 -0.26
N GLY A 130 -15.04 3.74 0.20
CA GLY A 130 -15.51 3.06 1.41
C GLY A 130 -16.96 2.56 1.32
N ASP A 131 -17.59 2.38 2.48
CA ASP A 131 -18.99 1.90 2.59
C ASP A 131 -20.01 2.81 1.87
N ALA A 132 -19.66 4.08 1.63
CA ALA A 132 -20.50 4.98 0.85
C ALA A 132 -20.74 4.46 -0.57
N VAL A 133 -19.75 3.79 -1.17
CA VAL A 133 -19.90 3.16 -2.50
C VAL A 133 -21.00 2.10 -2.46
N ARG A 134 -21.01 1.22 -1.45
CA ARG A 134 -22.02 0.16 -1.29
C ARG A 134 -23.43 0.74 -1.19
N ARG A 135 -23.62 1.74 -0.32
CA ARG A 135 -24.93 2.41 -0.16
C ARG A 135 -25.37 3.12 -1.43
N TRP A 136 -24.43 3.78 -2.09
CA TRP A 136 -24.70 4.45 -3.36
C TRP A 136 -25.08 3.45 -4.46
N ALA A 137 -24.35 2.35 -4.59
CA ALA A 137 -24.62 1.26 -5.53
C ALA A 137 -26.03 0.69 -5.33
N LEU A 138 -26.43 0.40 -4.08
CA LEU A 138 -27.80 -0.03 -3.75
C LEU A 138 -28.85 1.00 -4.20
N SER A 139 -28.61 2.29 -3.96
CA SER A 139 -29.54 3.35 -4.37
C SER A 139 -29.69 3.49 -5.88
N ARG A 140 -28.80 2.88 -6.66
CA ARG A 140 -28.80 2.84 -8.13
C ARG A 140 -29.20 1.48 -8.70
N GLY A 141 -29.66 0.56 -7.85
CA GLY A 141 -30.08 -0.78 -8.27
C GLY A 141 -28.94 -1.71 -8.66
N LEU A 142 -27.69 -1.39 -8.29
CA LEU A 142 -26.58 -2.33 -8.43
C LEU A 142 -26.63 -3.39 -7.33
N GLU A 143 -26.17 -4.59 -7.67
CA GLU A 143 -26.03 -5.69 -6.74
C GLU A 143 -24.91 -5.41 -5.73
N ALA A 144 -25.30 -5.17 -4.49
CA ALA A 144 -24.40 -4.87 -3.39
C ALA A 144 -24.97 -5.41 -2.06
N ALA A 145 -24.09 -5.60 -1.08
CA ALA A 145 -24.46 -6.12 0.22
C ALA A 145 -25.42 -5.15 0.94
N PRO A 146 -26.53 -5.64 1.53
CA PRO A 146 -27.58 -4.78 2.12
C PRO A 146 -27.09 -4.00 3.34
N SER A 147 -26.11 -4.52 4.07
CA SER A 147 -25.53 -3.90 5.27
C SER A 147 -24.00 -4.01 5.29
N ALA A 148 -23.35 -3.18 6.12
CA ALA A 148 -21.92 -3.30 6.38
C ALA A 148 -21.56 -4.67 6.98
N HIS A 149 -22.43 -5.24 7.83
CA HIS A 149 -22.23 -6.57 8.40
C HIS A 149 -22.19 -7.66 7.32
N SER A 150 -23.17 -7.66 6.40
CA SER A 150 -23.18 -8.61 5.28
C SER A 150 -22.04 -8.38 4.29
N ALA A 151 -21.54 -7.14 4.17
CA ALA A 151 -20.43 -6.81 3.26
C ALA A 151 -19.12 -7.49 3.68
N ALA A 152 -18.93 -7.73 4.98
CA ALA A 152 -17.74 -8.37 5.54
C ALA A 152 -17.47 -9.77 4.95
N THR A 153 -18.51 -10.50 4.53
CA THR A 153 -18.37 -11.88 4.00
C THR A 153 -18.83 -12.03 2.55
N TRP A 154 -19.32 -10.97 1.90
CA TRP A 154 -20.08 -11.06 0.64
C TRP A 154 -19.30 -11.65 -0.54
N LEU A 155 -18.05 -11.23 -0.73
CA LEU A 155 -17.21 -11.61 -1.88
C LEU A 155 -16.08 -12.56 -1.51
N ILE A 156 -16.12 -13.16 -0.32
CA ILE A 156 -15.03 -14.02 0.13
C ILE A 156 -15.11 -15.38 -0.56
N SER A 157 -14.20 -15.64 -1.50
CA SER A 157 -14.04 -16.97 -2.07
C SER A 157 -13.31 -17.94 -1.11
N PRO A 158 -13.53 -19.26 -1.23
CA PRO A 158 -12.79 -20.26 -0.45
C PRO A 158 -11.27 -20.15 -0.64
N ALA A 159 -10.83 -19.82 -1.85
CA ALA A 159 -9.41 -19.64 -2.18
C ALA A 159 -8.82 -18.42 -1.46
N ALA A 160 -9.51 -17.27 -1.49
CA ALA A 160 -9.07 -16.05 -0.81
C ALA A 160 -9.02 -16.24 0.71
N SER A 161 -10.03 -16.89 1.29
CA SER A 161 -10.06 -17.24 2.73
C SER A 161 -8.89 -18.15 3.11
N ALA A 162 -8.58 -19.18 2.30
CA ALA A 162 -7.45 -20.07 2.54
C ALA A 162 -6.10 -19.34 2.45
N ALA A 163 -5.94 -18.45 1.45
CA ALA A 163 -4.74 -17.63 1.30
C ALA A 163 -4.55 -16.69 2.49
N TRP A 164 -5.60 -15.99 2.92
CA TRP A 164 -5.57 -15.10 4.08
C TRP A 164 -5.22 -15.84 5.37
N ARG A 165 -5.79 -17.02 5.61
CA ARG A 165 -5.43 -17.86 6.78
C ARG A 165 -3.94 -18.22 6.78
N ARG A 166 -3.40 -18.57 5.62
CA ARG A 166 -1.96 -18.86 5.46
C ARG A 166 -1.12 -17.63 5.74
N TYR A 167 -1.44 -16.49 5.13
CA TYR A 167 -0.68 -15.25 5.31
C TYR A 167 -0.78 -14.69 6.73
N SER A 168 -1.94 -14.80 7.37
CA SER A 168 -2.13 -14.44 8.78
C SER A 168 -1.31 -15.31 9.73
N ARG A 169 -1.08 -16.59 9.39
CA ARG A 169 -0.17 -17.45 10.13
C ARG A 169 1.29 -16.98 9.95
N MET A 170 1.72 -16.78 8.71
CA MET A 170 3.07 -16.30 8.39
C MET A 170 3.39 -14.96 9.07
N LEU A 171 2.42 -14.02 9.10
CA LEU A 171 2.59 -12.72 9.75
C LEU A 171 2.70 -12.85 11.28
N ARG A 172 1.94 -13.75 11.91
CA ARG A 172 2.08 -14.02 13.35
C ARG A 172 3.43 -14.64 13.69
N GLU A 173 3.88 -15.60 12.89
CA GLU A 173 5.19 -16.23 13.05
C GLU A 173 6.32 -15.21 12.87
N ALA A 174 6.27 -14.39 11.82
CA ALA A 174 7.24 -13.33 11.57
C ALA A 174 7.20 -12.21 12.64
N GLY A 175 6.01 -11.84 13.11
CA GLY A 175 5.84 -10.86 14.19
C GLY A 175 6.42 -11.36 15.52
N GLY A 176 6.23 -12.65 15.83
CA GLY A 176 6.86 -13.29 16.99
C GLY A 176 8.39 -13.29 16.88
N GLN A 177 8.93 -13.66 15.72
CA GLN A 177 10.37 -13.61 15.45
C GLN A 177 10.93 -12.19 15.54
N HIS A 178 10.21 -11.20 15.00
CA HIS A 178 10.62 -9.80 15.07
C HIS A 178 10.60 -9.28 16.52
N ALA A 179 9.57 -9.61 17.30
CA ALA A 179 9.51 -9.27 18.72
C ALA A 179 10.64 -9.93 19.53
N GLN A 180 10.98 -11.20 19.24
CA GLN A 180 12.11 -11.90 19.85
C GLN A 180 13.45 -11.24 19.49
N LEU A 181 13.69 -10.96 18.21
CA LEU A 181 14.90 -10.26 17.76
C LEU A 181 15.04 -8.87 18.41
N MET A 182 13.94 -8.13 18.57
CA MET A 182 13.95 -6.83 19.25
C MET A 182 14.26 -6.98 20.74
N GLN A 183 13.74 -8.02 21.41
CA GLN A 183 14.08 -8.31 22.81
C GLN A 183 15.57 -8.69 22.97
N GLU A 184 16.10 -9.53 22.08
CA GLU A 184 17.51 -9.92 22.08
C GLU A 184 18.44 -8.71 21.87
N GLN A 185 18.10 -7.82 20.92
CA GLN A 185 18.86 -6.58 20.71
C GLN A 185 18.79 -5.64 21.93
N GLN A 186 17.63 -5.54 22.56
CA GLN A 186 17.47 -4.72 23.76
C GLN A 186 18.29 -5.28 24.93
N GLN A 187 18.33 -6.60 25.11
CA GLN A 187 19.17 -7.27 26.10
C GLN A 187 20.67 -7.08 25.82
N GLN A 188 21.09 -7.21 24.55
CA GLN A 188 22.47 -6.96 24.15
C GLN A 188 22.90 -5.52 24.43
N TYR A 189 22.03 -4.55 24.15
CA TYR A 189 22.28 -3.14 24.45
C TYR A 189 22.42 -2.88 25.95
N GLN A 190 21.53 -3.44 26.77
CA GLN A 190 21.62 -3.36 28.24
C GLN A 190 22.92 -3.98 28.76
N HIS A 191 23.34 -5.11 28.20
CA HIS A 191 24.59 -5.77 28.57
C HIS A 191 25.81 -4.93 28.19
N GLN A 192 25.82 -4.28 27.02
CA GLN A 192 26.89 -3.36 26.61
C GLN A 192 26.98 -2.14 27.55
N GLN A 193 25.84 -1.56 27.96
CA GLN A 193 25.86 -0.44 28.91
C GLN A 193 26.43 -0.85 30.27
N GLN A 194 26.09 -2.03 30.78
CA GLN A 194 26.64 -2.54 32.05
C GLN A 194 28.16 -2.78 31.96
N GLN A 195 28.66 -3.27 30.82
CA GLN A 195 30.10 -3.44 30.60
C GLN A 195 30.84 -2.10 30.53
N GLN A 196 30.24 -1.07 29.91
CA GLN A 196 30.83 0.28 29.86
C GLN A 196 30.90 0.91 31.26
N GLN A 197 29.87 0.76 32.08
CA GLN A 197 29.87 1.24 33.48
C GLN A 197 30.85 0.50 34.40
N HIS A 198 31.19 -0.77 34.10
CA HIS A 198 32.24 -1.50 34.82
C HIS A 198 33.66 -1.24 34.29
N GLY A 199 33.80 -0.61 33.12
CA GLY A 199 35.10 -0.19 32.56
C GLY A 199 35.65 1.12 33.16
N GLU A 200 34.78 2.01 33.65
CA GLU A 200 35.17 3.33 34.18
C GLU A 200 35.62 3.33 35.66
N VAL A 201 35.56 2.20 36.38
CA VAL A 201 35.95 2.12 37.81
C VAL A 201 37.42 1.70 38.01
N LYS A 202 38.27 1.79 36.99
CA LYS A 202 39.69 1.42 37.09
C LYS A 202 40.65 2.47 36.53
N GLU A 203 40.44 3.74 36.85
CA GLU A 203 41.51 4.73 36.85
C GLU A 203 41.12 5.84 37.84
N ASP A 204 41.73 5.80 39.02
CA ASP A 204 42.12 6.97 39.85
C ASP A 204 42.19 6.58 41.33
N GLY A 205 43.40 6.16 41.73
CA GLY A 205 43.79 5.96 43.12
C GLY A 205 45.20 6.51 43.34
N HIS A 206 45.35 7.83 43.38
CA HIS A 206 46.48 8.51 44.01
C HIS A 206 45.93 9.34 45.18
N GLY A 207 46.01 8.77 46.38
CA GLY A 207 45.69 9.46 47.62
C GLY A 207 46.97 9.99 48.25
N ASP A 208 47.03 11.31 48.44
CA ASP A 208 48.07 11.98 49.23
C ASP A 208 47.55 12.25 50.65
N SER A 209 48.47 12.12 51.60
CA SER A 209 48.27 12.04 53.05
C SER A 209 48.57 13.35 53.79
N ALA A 210 47.84 13.63 54.89
CA ALA A 210 48.31 14.21 56.18
C ALA A 210 47.06 14.37 57.08
N GLY A 211 46.95 13.76 58.28
CA GLY A 211 47.58 14.15 59.56
C GLY A 211 46.67 15.20 60.26
N GLU A 212 46.21 15.13 61.52
CA GLU A 212 46.63 14.43 62.73
C GLU A 212 45.57 14.67 63.86
N VAL A 213 45.40 13.69 64.79
CA VAL A 213 45.06 13.69 66.26
C VAL A 213 44.20 14.80 66.93
N ASP A 214 43.45 14.63 68.03
CA ASP A 214 43.21 13.59 69.06
C ASP A 214 42.00 14.04 69.93
N GLY A 215 41.42 13.16 70.77
CA GLY A 215 40.81 13.62 72.04
C GLY A 215 39.48 13.00 72.54
N ALA A 216 39.57 11.80 73.11
CA ALA A 216 38.89 11.22 74.29
C ALA A 216 37.53 11.75 74.85
N ALA A 217 36.60 10.77 74.97
CA ALA A 217 35.84 10.35 76.18
C ALA A 217 34.70 11.20 76.79
N GLY A 218 33.59 10.51 77.11
CA GLY A 218 32.70 10.87 78.23
C GLY A 218 31.21 10.54 78.04
N CYS A 219 30.75 9.43 78.62
CA CYS A 219 29.35 9.03 78.72
C CYS A 219 28.56 9.84 79.77
N GLN A 220 27.24 9.98 79.56
CA GLN A 220 26.11 9.71 80.49
C GLN A 220 24.97 10.73 80.48
N GLU A 221 23.77 10.16 80.63
CA GLU A 221 22.44 10.74 80.65
C GLU A 221 22.16 11.64 81.88
N GLY A 222 21.18 12.52 81.75
CA GLY A 222 20.56 13.25 82.85
C GLY A 222 19.33 14.04 82.40
N ALA A 223 18.17 13.66 82.92
CA ALA A 223 16.87 14.29 82.71
C ALA A 223 16.60 15.43 83.74
N GLU A 224 15.70 16.37 83.39
CA GLU A 224 14.57 16.91 84.18
C GLU A 224 14.26 18.40 83.91
N ALA A 225 12.93 18.69 83.91
CA ALA A 225 12.12 19.89 84.23
C ALA A 225 12.73 21.31 84.10
N GLY A 226 12.05 22.38 83.68
CA GLY A 226 10.66 22.83 83.75
C GLY A 226 10.66 24.38 83.93
N GLU A 227 9.53 25.05 83.64
CA GLU A 227 9.18 26.48 83.90
C GLU A 227 9.46 27.62 82.87
N GLU A 228 8.39 27.95 82.14
CA GLU A 228 7.59 29.19 82.13
C GLU A 228 8.16 30.63 81.82
N ILE A 229 7.93 31.05 80.56
CA ILE A 229 7.33 32.31 80.01
C ILE A 229 7.82 33.72 80.45
N ARG A 230 8.24 34.53 79.44
CA ARG A 230 7.95 35.99 79.34
C ARG A 230 7.60 36.39 77.88
N PRO A 231 6.80 37.46 77.62
CA PRO A 231 6.10 37.62 76.34
C PRO A 231 6.64 38.70 75.38
N ILE A 232 6.07 38.65 74.15
CA ILE A 232 5.88 39.69 73.11
C ILE A 232 6.91 39.75 71.94
N LYS A 233 6.51 39.26 70.75
CA LYS A 233 6.11 40.05 69.56
C LYS A 233 5.65 39.13 68.41
N ARG A 234 4.49 39.39 67.80
CA ARG A 234 3.99 38.70 66.60
C ARG A 234 4.62 39.30 65.33
N PRO A 235 4.88 38.47 64.31
CA PRO A 235 4.35 38.77 62.98
C PRO A 235 3.61 37.57 62.35
N ARG A 236 2.56 37.87 61.58
CA ARG A 236 1.82 36.95 60.70
C ARG A 236 2.57 36.74 59.39
N VAL A 237 2.70 35.52 58.87
CA VAL A 237 2.58 35.07 57.44
C VAL A 237 2.54 33.52 57.47
N GLY A 238 1.49 32.79 57.06
CA GLY A 238 1.15 32.32 55.70
C GLY A 238 1.41 30.79 55.57
N PRO A 239 0.61 29.99 54.84
CA PRO A 239 0.62 28.54 54.95
C PRO A 239 1.72 27.91 54.09
N ALA A 240 2.57 27.07 54.69
CA ALA A 240 3.53 26.21 54.00
C ALA A 240 3.24 24.74 54.34
N ALA A 241 2.72 23.98 53.37
CA ALA A 241 2.79 22.52 53.32
C ALA A 241 2.19 21.98 52.00
N THR A 242 2.87 22.21 50.86
CA THR A 242 2.67 21.45 49.59
C THR A 242 3.73 21.92 48.60
N GLY A 243 4.86 21.22 48.49
CA GLY A 243 5.90 21.62 47.54
C GLY A 243 7.08 20.67 47.33
N ILE A 244 7.30 19.66 48.18
CA ILE A 244 8.51 18.81 48.09
C ILE A 244 8.23 17.45 47.42
N ILE A 245 6.98 17.09 47.13
CA ILE A 245 6.63 15.78 46.54
C ILE A 245 6.58 15.81 44.99
N ASN A 246 6.47 16.99 44.35
CA ASN A 246 6.28 17.07 42.90
C ASN A 246 7.58 16.99 42.07
N GLY A 247 8.74 17.44 42.58
CA GLY A 247 9.97 17.51 41.77
C GLY A 247 10.61 16.16 41.40
N CYS A 248 10.49 15.14 42.26
CA CYS A 248 11.10 13.82 42.01
C CYS A 248 10.26 12.96 41.04
N GLN A 249 8.96 13.24 40.92
CA GLN A 249 8.08 12.56 39.97
C GLN A 249 8.24 13.12 38.55
N ASP A 250 8.53 14.42 38.43
CA ASP A 250 8.74 15.09 37.14
C ASP A 250 10.07 14.65 36.48
N GLU A 251 11.18 14.55 37.22
CA GLU A 251 12.46 14.06 36.70
C GLU A 251 12.41 12.58 36.25
N GLN A 252 11.70 11.73 37.01
CA GLN A 252 11.51 10.33 36.63
C GLN A 252 10.64 10.19 35.38
N GLN A 253 9.64 11.05 35.19
CA GLN A 253 8.82 11.08 33.98
C GLN A 253 9.60 11.58 32.77
N GLU A 254 10.45 12.60 32.93
CA GLU A 254 11.32 13.09 31.84
C GLU A 254 12.33 12.04 31.40
N GLN A 255 12.96 11.32 32.33
CA GLN A 255 13.86 10.21 32.02
C GLN A 255 13.12 9.07 31.30
N GLN A 256 11.89 8.75 31.72
CA GLN A 256 11.06 7.74 31.05
C GLN A 256 10.67 8.16 29.62
N GLN A 257 10.34 9.43 29.41
CA GLN A 257 10.05 9.98 28.08
C GLN A 257 11.28 9.95 27.17
N GLN A 258 12.46 10.37 27.66
CA GLN A 258 13.70 10.32 26.88
C GLN A 258 14.06 8.88 26.51
N GLN A 259 13.87 7.93 27.43
CA GLN A 259 14.13 6.51 27.18
C GLN A 259 13.15 5.91 26.15
N GLN A 260 11.86 6.27 26.20
CA GLN A 260 10.90 5.90 25.15
C GLN A 260 11.24 6.50 23.79
N GLN A 261 11.71 7.76 23.77
CA GLN A 261 12.06 8.44 22.52
C GLN A 261 13.29 7.81 21.87
N GLN A 262 14.30 7.43 22.64
CA GLN A 262 15.46 6.67 22.15
C GLN A 262 15.06 5.28 21.62
N GLN A 263 14.18 4.55 22.32
CA GLN A 263 13.68 3.26 21.85
C GLN A 263 12.94 3.38 20.51
N GLN A 264 12.11 4.41 20.33
CA GLN A 264 11.43 4.66 19.05
C GLN A 264 12.42 4.98 17.92
N GLN A 265 13.45 5.78 18.19
CA GLN A 265 14.47 6.11 17.19
C GLN A 265 15.26 4.87 16.76
N GLN A 266 15.62 3.99 17.71
CA GLN A 266 16.33 2.75 17.40
C GLN A 266 15.46 1.74 16.65
N GLN A 267 14.17 1.64 16.97
CA GLN A 267 13.21 0.82 16.25
C GLN A 267 13.03 1.29 14.79
N GLN A 268 13.01 2.60 14.56
CA GLN A 268 12.99 3.18 13.20
C GLN A 268 14.28 2.86 12.44
N HIS A 269 15.45 2.95 13.09
CA HIS A 269 16.73 2.59 12.49
C HIS A 269 16.77 1.11 12.06
N ASN A 270 16.29 0.20 12.92
CA ASN A 270 16.21 -1.22 12.62
C ASN A 270 15.28 -1.54 11.45
N ASN A 271 14.13 -0.87 11.38
CA ASN A 271 13.19 -1.02 10.26
C ASN A 271 13.80 -0.56 8.93
N ASN A 272 14.58 0.53 8.95
CA ASN A 272 15.30 1.02 7.77
C ASN A 272 16.40 0.04 7.32
N ASN A 273 17.17 -0.52 8.26
CA ASN A 273 18.22 -1.50 7.94
C ASN A 273 17.64 -2.79 7.33
N LEU A 274 16.52 -3.29 7.87
CA LEU A 274 15.82 -4.46 7.33
C LEU A 274 15.27 -4.18 5.92
N TYR A 275 14.76 -2.97 5.69
CA TYR A 275 14.33 -2.54 4.36
C TYR A 275 15.49 -2.55 3.35
N HIS A 276 16.65 -1.97 3.70
CA HIS A 276 17.82 -1.97 2.82
C HIS A 276 18.37 -3.37 2.56
N GLN A 277 18.38 -4.26 3.56
CA GLN A 277 18.84 -5.64 3.40
C GLN A 277 17.93 -6.43 2.44
N ASN A 278 16.60 -6.23 2.54
CA ASN A 278 15.62 -6.84 1.64
C ASN A 278 15.72 -6.31 0.21
N GLN A 279 16.04 -5.03 0.03
CA GLN A 279 16.26 -4.42 -1.28
C GLN A 279 17.54 -4.94 -1.97
N ARG A 280 18.65 -5.11 -1.21
CA ARG A 280 19.89 -5.70 -1.75
C ARG A 280 19.71 -7.15 -2.19
N ARG A 281 18.94 -7.94 -1.43
CA ARG A 281 18.57 -9.32 -1.79
C ARG A 281 17.71 -9.39 -3.06
N ARG A 282 16.80 -8.44 -3.25
CA ARG A 282 16.01 -8.30 -4.50
C ARG A 282 16.89 -7.97 -5.70
N HIS A 283 17.88 -7.10 -5.52
CA HIS A 283 18.84 -6.74 -6.56
C HIS A 283 19.66 -7.94 -7.01
N GLY A 284 20.19 -8.74 -6.08
CA GLY A 284 20.97 -9.94 -6.41
C GLY A 284 20.17 -10.98 -7.20
N ALA A 285 18.87 -11.12 -6.92
CA ALA A 285 17.97 -12.01 -7.66
C ALA A 285 17.62 -11.47 -9.06
N ALA A 286 17.44 -10.14 -9.21
CA ALA A 286 17.13 -9.50 -10.49
C ALA A 286 18.34 -9.46 -11.44
N THR A 287 19.55 -9.23 -10.91
CA THR A 287 20.79 -9.27 -11.71
C THR A 287 21.13 -10.69 -12.17
N ALA A 288 20.79 -11.72 -11.38
CA ALA A 288 20.93 -13.12 -11.80
C ALA A 288 19.96 -13.50 -12.92
N ALA A 289 18.75 -12.92 -12.94
CA ALA A 289 17.76 -13.16 -14.00
C ALA A 289 18.08 -12.43 -15.32
N ALA A 290 18.84 -11.32 -15.28
CA ALA A 290 19.19 -10.52 -16.46
C ALA A 290 20.39 -11.05 -17.26
N GLN A 291 21.12 -12.05 -16.76
CA GLN A 291 22.35 -12.57 -17.40
C GLN A 291 22.14 -13.84 -18.24
N HIS A 292 20.92 -14.36 -18.37
CA HIS A 292 20.62 -15.50 -19.23
C HIS A 292 20.05 -15.04 -20.58
N THR A 293 20.89 -15.01 -21.61
CA THR A 293 20.50 -14.97 -23.03
C THR A 293 19.94 -16.33 -23.47
N PRO A 294 18.87 -16.41 -24.27
CA PRO A 294 18.26 -17.68 -24.66
C PRO A 294 18.92 -18.20 -25.93
N GLU A 295 19.96 -19.04 -25.78
CA GLU A 295 20.39 -19.91 -26.88
C GLU A 295 20.89 -21.25 -26.31
N ALA A 296 20.30 -22.32 -26.84
CA ALA A 296 20.58 -23.74 -26.62
C ALA A 296 20.27 -24.35 -25.22
N ALA A 297 19.15 -25.06 -25.13
CA ALA A 297 19.01 -26.25 -24.26
C ALA A 297 17.78 -27.10 -24.64
N GLU A 298 17.89 -27.84 -25.74
CA GLU A 298 17.20 -29.14 -25.81
C GLU A 298 17.97 -30.11 -24.91
N GLY A 299 17.27 -30.78 -24.00
CA GLY A 299 17.77 -31.94 -23.26
C GLY A 299 18.06 -31.69 -21.78
N ALA A 300 17.09 -32.05 -20.93
CA ALA A 300 17.25 -32.80 -19.68
C ALA A 300 16.06 -32.49 -18.74
N ALA A 301 15.07 -33.39 -18.77
CA ALA A 301 14.11 -33.51 -17.68
C ALA A 301 14.81 -34.16 -16.47
N SER A 302 14.91 -33.44 -15.35
CA SER A 302 14.80 -33.95 -13.97
C SER A 302 15.30 -32.87 -13.00
N GLY A 303 14.40 -32.38 -12.14
CA GLY A 303 14.69 -31.35 -11.17
C GLY A 303 13.41 -30.65 -10.74
N ASP A 304 12.63 -31.33 -9.90
CA ASP A 304 11.44 -30.79 -9.26
C ASP A 304 11.90 -29.83 -8.13
N GLU A 305 12.51 -28.71 -8.49
CA GLU A 305 12.87 -27.66 -7.55
C GLU A 305 11.65 -26.76 -7.38
N ALA A 306 10.91 -26.97 -6.28
CA ALA A 306 9.77 -26.14 -5.93
C ALA A 306 10.22 -24.67 -5.90
N PRO A 307 9.49 -23.75 -6.57
CA PRO A 307 9.88 -22.35 -6.61
C PRO A 307 9.99 -21.77 -5.20
N PRO A 308 10.91 -20.81 -4.96
CA PRO A 308 11.14 -20.26 -3.63
C PRO A 308 9.84 -19.74 -3.01
N PRO A 309 9.70 -19.76 -1.66
CA PRO A 309 8.48 -19.34 -1.00
C PRO A 309 8.16 -17.90 -1.38
N ARG A 310 7.03 -17.70 -2.08
CA ARG A 310 6.61 -16.37 -2.55
C ARG A 310 6.36 -15.46 -1.37
N ARG A 311 6.90 -14.23 -1.42
CA ARG A 311 6.51 -13.21 -0.44
C ARG A 311 5.07 -12.78 -0.72
N ILE A 312 4.36 -12.41 0.33
CA ILE A 312 2.94 -12.01 0.28
C ILE A 312 2.74 -10.88 -0.75
N GLY A 313 3.68 -9.94 -0.85
CA GLY A 313 3.62 -8.80 -1.76
C GLY A 313 4.05 -9.07 -3.21
N ASP A 314 4.42 -10.29 -3.59
CA ASP A 314 4.81 -10.62 -4.97
C ASP A 314 3.61 -11.03 -5.86
N VAL A 315 2.37 -10.99 -5.31
CA VAL A 315 1.11 -11.23 -6.04
C VAL A 315 0.41 -9.88 -6.26
N CYS A 316 0.50 -9.33 -7.47
CA CYS A 316 -0.01 -8.01 -7.83
C CYS A 316 -0.95 -8.09 -9.05
N ASP A 317 -1.97 -8.93 -8.94
CA ASP A 317 -2.88 -9.21 -10.05
C ASP A 317 -4.04 -8.21 -10.06
N THR A 318 -4.38 -7.70 -11.23
CA THR A 318 -5.57 -6.86 -11.49
C THR A 318 -6.19 -7.28 -12.82
N VAL A 319 -7.44 -6.92 -13.04
CA VAL A 319 -8.12 -7.17 -14.31
C VAL A 319 -8.39 -5.86 -15.03
N GLY A 320 -8.42 -5.91 -16.36
CA GLY A 320 -8.67 -4.71 -17.13
C GLY A 320 -9.07 -5.00 -18.56
N CYS A 321 -9.65 -3.98 -19.20
CA CYS A 321 -10.15 -4.04 -20.56
C CYS A 321 -9.96 -2.68 -21.25
N ILE A 322 -9.58 -2.72 -22.52
CA ILE A 322 -9.65 -1.58 -23.43
C ILE A 322 -10.50 -1.96 -24.65
N VAL A 323 -11.21 -0.97 -25.17
CA VAL A 323 -12.06 -1.09 -26.35
C VAL A 323 -11.76 0.06 -27.30
N VAL A 324 -11.59 -0.26 -28.58
CA VAL A 324 -11.59 0.69 -29.69
C VAL A 324 -12.77 0.34 -30.60
N GLY A 325 -13.75 1.23 -30.64
CA GLY A 325 -14.95 1.09 -31.43
C GLY A 325 -14.71 1.31 -32.93
N PRO A 326 -15.70 0.96 -33.76
CA PRO A 326 -15.60 1.01 -35.22
C PRO A 326 -15.41 2.40 -35.82
N ARG A 327 -15.67 3.44 -35.03
CA ARG A 327 -15.50 4.85 -35.43
C ARG A 327 -14.25 5.49 -34.81
N GLY A 328 -13.39 4.72 -34.13
CA GLY A 328 -12.20 5.27 -33.45
C GLY A 328 -12.44 5.72 -32.01
N ALA A 329 -13.69 5.77 -31.55
CA ALA A 329 -14.04 6.00 -30.15
C ALA A 329 -13.42 4.94 -29.24
N VAL A 330 -12.97 5.33 -28.05
CA VAL A 330 -12.27 4.42 -27.13
C VAL A 330 -12.83 4.45 -25.72
N ALA A 331 -12.60 3.36 -25.00
CA ALA A 331 -12.82 3.28 -23.56
C ALA A 331 -11.81 2.34 -22.90
N ALA A 332 -11.55 2.58 -21.62
CA ALA A 332 -10.70 1.74 -20.80
C ALA A 332 -11.30 1.53 -19.41
N GLY A 333 -10.97 0.41 -18.79
CA GLY A 333 -11.38 0.13 -17.41
C GLY A 333 -10.49 -0.90 -16.75
N VAL A 334 -10.38 -0.76 -15.43
CA VAL A 334 -9.53 -1.59 -14.56
C VAL A 334 -10.26 -1.87 -13.25
N SER A 335 -10.04 -3.05 -12.67
CA SER A 335 -10.61 -3.46 -11.38
C SER A 335 -9.63 -4.34 -10.60
N SER A 336 -9.62 -4.20 -9.28
CA SER A 336 -8.68 -4.89 -8.39
C SER A 336 -9.25 -5.09 -6.98
N GLY A 337 -8.93 -6.23 -6.36
CA GLY A 337 -9.06 -6.44 -4.91
C GLY A 337 -7.93 -5.82 -4.09
N GLY A 338 -6.86 -5.35 -4.75
CA GLY A 338 -5.67 -4.81 -4.13
C GLY A 338 -4.71 -5.88 -3.57
N LEU A 339 -3.75 -5.44 -2.78
CA LEU A 339 -2.73 -6.31 -2.20
C LEU A 339 -3.32 -7.24 -1.13
N ALA A 340 -2.82 -8.47 -1.07
CA ALA A 340 -3.11 -9.37 0.04
C ALA A 340 -2.60 -8.79 1.36
N MET A 341 -3.40 -8.91 2.42
CA MET A 341 -3.11 -8.35 3.75
C MET A 341 -2.93 -6.82 3.76
N LYS A 342 -3.50 -6.09 2.79
CA LYS A 342 -3.49 -4.62 2.81
C LYS A 342 -4.14 -4.08 4.08
N ALA A 343 -3.73 -2.88 4.50
CA ALA A 343 -4.47 -2.14 5.52
C ALA A 343 -5.89 -1.83 5.01
N GLU A 344 -6.86 -1.82 5.93
CA GLU A 344 -8.23 -1.42 5.62
C GLU A 344 -8.25 0.01 5.07
N GLY A 345 -9.07 0.27 4.06
CA GLY A 345 -9.12 1.57 3.40
C GLY A 345 -7.95 1.87 2.45
N ARG A 346 -6.98 0.96 2.24
CA ARG A 346 -5.93 1.15 1.24
C ARG A 346 -6.54 1.16 -0.16
N VAL A 347 -6.29 2.26 -0.86
CA VAL A 347 -6.67 2.47 -2.27
C VAL A 347 -5.45 2.27 -3.18
N GLY A 348 -5.61 1.43 -4.20
CA GLY A 348 -4.62 1.20 -5.26
C GLY A 348 -4.83 2.03 -6.52
N GLU A 349 -3.95 1.80 -7.49
CA GLU A 349 -3.93 2.44 -8.79
C GLU A 349 -5.23 2.29 -9.58
N ALA A 350 -5.95 1.19 -9.36
CA ALA A 350 -7.19 0.87 -10.07
C ALA A 350 -8.33 1.85 -9.77
N ALA A 351 -8.22 2.70 -8.74
CA ALA A 351 -9.20 3.76 -8.46
C ALA A 351 -8.65 5.17 -8.75
N VAL A 352 -7.34 5.31 -9.01
CA VAL A 352 -6.69 6.63 -9.11
C VAL A 352 -6.66 7.07 -10.57
N HIS A 353 -7.23 8.25 -10.83
CA HIS A 353 -7.27 8.87 -12.15
C HIS A 353 -5.87 8.96 -12.79
N GLY A 354 -5.76 8.49 -14.03
CA GLY A 354 -4.49 8.47 -14.77
C GLY A 354 -3.50 7.36 -14.39
N CYS A 355 -3.82 6.53 -13.39
CA CYS A 355 -2.91 5.50 -12.90
C CYS A 355 -3.26 4.11 -13.44
N GLY A 356 -4.44 3.59 -13.10
CA GLY A 356 -4.86 2.24 -13.49
C GLY A 356 -5.43 2.16 -14.91
N CYS A 357 -6.20 3.17 -15.35
CA CYS A 357 -6.69 3.26 -16.73
C CYS A 357 -6.66 4.70 -17.27
N TRP A 358 -6.66 4.81 -18.60
CA TRP A 358 -6.77 6.07 -19.35
C TRP A 358 -7.48 5.83 -20.68
N ALA A 359 -8.32 6.76 -21.11
CA ALA A 359 -8.93 6.74 -22.44
C ALA A 359 -9.05 8.17 -22.95
N GLU A 360 -8.63 8.42 -24.18
CA GLU A 360 -8.66 9.75 -24.78
C GLU A 360 -8.87 9.66 -26.29
N ASP A 361 -9.91 10.33 -26.76
CA ASP A 361 -10.26 10.51 -28.16
C ASP A 361 -10.75 11.96 -28.34
N PRO A 362 -9.84 12.92 -28.58
CA PRO A 362 -10.18 14.34 -28.67
C PRO A 362 -11.05 14.65 -29.90
N ALA A 363 -10.98 13.82 -30.94
CA ALA A 363 -11.72 14.01 -32.18
C ALA A 363 -13.09 13.32 -32.17
N GLY A 364 -13.41 12.55 -31.12
CA GLY A 364 -14.65 11.77 -31.04
C GLY A 364 -14.80 10.79 -32.21
N GLY A 365 -13.68 10.32 -32.77
CA GLY A 365 -13.66 9.45 -33.94
C GLY A 365 -13.98 10.12 -35.28
N LEU A 366 -14.02 11.46 -35.33
CA LEU A 366 -14.40 12.22 -36.54
C LEU A 366 -13.26 12.39 -37.55
N ASP A 367 -12.00 12.27 -37.11
CA ASP A 367 -10.82 12.42 -37.97
C ASP A 367 -10.28 11.08 -38.50
N GLY A 368 -10.88 9.95 -38.07
CA GLY A 368 -10.46 8.61 -38.43
C GLY A 368 -9.18 8.14 -37.72
N ALA A 369 -8.57 8.95 -36.86
CA ALA A 369 -7.44 8.54 -36.04
C ALA A 369 -7.96 7.75 -34.83
N PRO A 370 -7.37 6.59 -34.50
CA PRO A 370 -7.77 5.85 -33.32
C PRO A 370 -7.38 6.63 -32.06
N GLY A 371 -8.33 6.79 -31.14
CA GLY A 371 -8.02 7.27 -29.79
C GLY A 371 -7.07 6.33 -29.06
N VAL A 372 -6.60 6.76 -27.89
CA VAL A 372 -5.68 5.98 -27.05
C VAL A 372 -6.43 5.46 -25.82
N ALA A 373 -6.34 4.14 -25.59
CA ALA A 373 -6.86 3.50 -24.39
C ALA A 373 -5.79 2.64 -23.72
N VAL A 374 -5.71 2.73 -22.39
CA VAL A 374 -4.70 2.07 -21.57
C VAL A 374 -5.34 1.47 -20.32
N SER A 375 -4.96 0.23 -20.00
CA SER A 375 -5.27 -0.43 -18.72
C SER A 375 -4.00 -1.08 -18.19
N ILE A 376 -3.74 -0.94 -16.89
CA ILE A 376 -2.46 -1.29 -16.25
C ILE A 376 -2.69 -2.30 -15.12
N SER A 377 -1.75 -3.25 -14.97
CA SER A 377 -1.62 -4.12 -13.80
C SER A 377 -0.19 -4.06 -13.24
N GLY A 378 -0.05 -4.23 -11.93
CA GLY A 378 1.25 -4.40 -11.27
C GLY A 378 1.26 -3.84 -9.85
N LEU A 379 2.43 -3.41 -9.37
CA LEU A 379 2.58 -2.85 -8.03
C LEU A 379 1.96 -1.44 -7.95
N GLY A 380 0.79 -1.34 -7.33
CA GLY A 380 -0.01 -0.11 -7.31
C GLY A 380 0.73 1.15 -6.88
N GLU A 381 1.58 1.09 -5.85
CA GLU A 381 2.33 2.25 -5.36
C GLU A 381 3.33 2.80 -6.38
N ALA A 382 3.93 1.93 -7.20
CA ALA A 382 4.80 2.34 -8.29
C ALA A 382 4.00 2.97 -9.44
N ILE A 383 2.86 2.36 -9.78
CA ILE A 383 1.96 2.82 -10.84
C ILE A 383 1.40 4.21 -10.52
N ILE A 384 0.96 4.42 -9.27
CA ILE A 384 0.46 5.71 -8.79
C ILE A 384 1.55 6.79 -8.89
N ARG A 385 2.76 6.52 -8.40
CA ARG A 385 3.87 7.48 -8.45
C ARG A 385 4.23 7.91 -9.88
N ALA A 386 4.07 7.00 -10.85
CA ALA A 386 4.36 7.27 -12.25
C ALA A 386 3.17 7.85 -13.04
N THR A 387 1.95 7.85 -12.46
CA THR A 387 0.71 8.14 -13.20
C THR A 387 0.65 7.34 -14.50
N LEU A 388 0.88 6.02 -14.39
CA LEU A 388 1.39 5.24 -15.50
C LEU A 388 0.46 5.20 -16.72
N ALA A 389 -0.85 4.96 -16.54
CA ALA A 389 -1.76 4.88 -17.67
C ALA A 389 -1.77 6.16 -18.52
N ARG A 390 -1.79 7.33 -17.87
CA ARG A 390 -1.72 8.63 -18.55
C ARG A 390 -0.36 8.86 -19.21
N SER A 391 0.73 8.55 -18.50
CA SER A 391 2.09 8.66 -19.05
C SER A 391 2.27 7.77 -20.29
N CYS A 392 1.66 6.58 -20.29
CA CYS A 392 1.60 5.69 -21.44
C CYS A 392 0.82 6.32 -22.60
N ALA A 393 -0.36 6.88 -22.31
CA ALA A 393 -1.17 7.49 -23.36
C ALA A 393 -0.49 8.70 -24.00
N ALA A 394 0.07 9.61 -23.20
CA ALA A 394 0.78 10.79 -23.69
C ALA A 394 1.98 10.42 -24.58
N ARG A 395 2.73 9.38 -24.22
CA ARG A 395 3.84 8.88 -25.04
C ARG A 395 3.37 8.16 -26.28
N ALA A 396 2.26 7.42 -26.23
CA ALA A 396 1.69 6.78 -27.42
C ALA A 396 1.27 7.80 -28.49
N GLN A 397 0.72 8.94 -28.07
CA GLN A 397 0.41 10.05 -28.96
C GLN A 397 1.68 10.67 -29.59
N LEU A 398 2.77 10.79 -28.83
CA LEU A 398 4.06 11.30 -29.35
C LEU A 398 4.75 10.34 -30.32
N LEU A 399 4.57 9.03 -30.14
CA LEU A 399 5.22 7.96 -30.91
C LEU A 399 4.35 7.44 -32.06
N GLY A 400 3.24 8.13 -32.38
CA GLY A 400 2.17 7.65 -33.27
C GLY A 400 2.62 7.10 -34.64
N ASP A 401 3.81 7.45 -35.11
CA ASP A 401 4.37 6.99 -36.38
C ASP A 401 5.25 5.72 -36.29
N GLU A 402 5.66 5.29 -35.09
CA GLU A 402 6.53 4.12 -34.90
C GLU A 402 5.75 2.80 -34.76
N GLY A 403 4.43 2.87 -34.69
CA GLY A 403 3.52 1.73 -34.57
C GLY A 403 3.35 1.19 -33.13
N PRO A 404 2.35 0.31 -32.90
CA PRO A 404 1.95 -0.11 -31.54
C PRO A 404 3.04 -0.86 -30.75
N ALA A 405 3.85 -1.68 -31.43
CA ALA A 405 4.88 -2.49 -30.78
C ALA A 405 6.10 -1.66 -30.34
N ALA A 406 6.57 -0.73 -31.18
CA ALA A 406 7.65 0.19 -30.83
C ALA A 406 7.22 1.14 -29.71
N THR A 407 5.98 1.65 -29.82
CA THR A 407 5.33 2.42 -28.76
C THR A 407 5.31 1.64 -27.45
N ALA A 408 4.78 0.41 -27.44
CA ALA A 408 4.73 -0.42 -26.23
C ALA A 408 6.12 -0.70 -25.64
N ALA A 409 7.13 -0.97 -26.46
CA ALA A 409 8.50 -1.18 -26.00
C ALA A 409 9.11 0.09 -25.39
N ALA A 410 8.95 1.24 -26.04
CA ALA A 410 9.43 2.53 -25.54
C ALA A 410 8.69 2.98 -24.27
N LEU A 411 7.42 2.63 -24.15
CA LEU A 411 6.61 2.81 -22.94
C LEU A 411 7.15 1.96 -21.80
N LEU A 412 7.33 0.66 -22.01
CA LEU A 412 7.89 -0.25 -20.99
C LEU A 412 9.27 0.22 -20.52
N GLN A 413 10.17 0.56 -21.45
CA GLN A 413 11.51 1.02 -21.13
C GLN A 413 11.49 2.28 -20.26
N ALA A 414 10.74 3.30 -20.67
CA ALA A 414 10.66 4.57 -19.93
C ALA A 414 9.94 4.44 -18.59
N THR A 415 8.92 3.58 -18.53
CA THR A 415 8.19 3.27 -17.30
C THR A 415 9.10 2.57 -16.29
N MET A 416 9.88 1.58 -16.75
CA MET A 416 10.85 0.90 -15.90
C MET A 416 11.88 1.89 -15.36
N THR A 417 12.36 2.83 -16.19
CA THR A 417 13.27 3.89 -15.72
C THR A 417 12.60 4.83 -14.70
N GLN A 418 11.37 5.28 -14.91
CA GLN A 418 10.68 6.21 -14.00
C GLN A 418 10.29 5.54 -12.67
N VAL A 419 9.77 4.31 -12.72
CA VAL A 419 9.45 3.53 -11.52
C VAL A 419 10.72 3.23 -10.72
N TRP A 420 11.83 2.93 -11.41
CA TRP A 420 13.13 2.69 -10.80
C TRP A 420 13.71 3.95 -10.14
N VAL A 421 13.73 5.07 -10.87
CA VAL A 421 14.20 6.36 -10.35
C VAL A 421 13.34 6.84 -9.19
N ALA A 422 12.01 6.64 -9.24
CA ALA A 422 11.12 6.98 -8.13
C ALA A 422 11.35 6.08 -6.90
N ALA A 423 11.64 4.79 -7.10
CA ALA A 423 11.98 3.87 -6.02
C ALA A 423 13.34 4.22 -5.37
N GLU A 424 14.35 4.58 -6.18
CA GLU A 424 15.65 5.04 -5.71
C GLU A 424 15.57 6.41 -5.01
N ALA A 425 14.83 7.36 -5.57
CA ALA A 425 14.62 8.69 -4.97
C ALA A 425 13.85 8.60 -3.65
N ALA A 426 12.87 7.71 -3.52
CA ALA A 426 12.18 7.46 -2.25
C ALA A 426 13.14 6.85 -1.21
N ALA A 427 14.03 5.94 -1.62
CA ALA A 427 15.07 5.40 -0.74
C ALA A 427 16.09 6.49 -0.33
N ALA A 428 16.50 7.36 -1.26
CA ALA A 428 17.41 8.47 -0.99
C ALA A 428 16.78 9.57 -0.12
N ALA A 429 15.49 9.87 -0.30
CA ALA A 429 14.76 10.84 0.52
C ALA A 429 14.52 10.33 1.94
N ALA A 430 14.29 9.02 2.13
CA ALA A 430 14.25 8.40 3.46
C ALA A 430 15.61 8.52 4.19
N MET A 431 16.71 8.40 3.45
CA MET A 431 18.06 8.63 3.97
C MET A 431 18.36 10.12 4.24
N ALA A 432 17.98 11.02 3.34
CA ALA A 432 18.19 12.46 3.50
C ALA A 432 17.27 13.11 4.56
N GLY A 433 16.10 12.51 4.81
CA GLY A 433 15.20 12.90 5.91
C GLY A 433 15.75 12.53 7.28
N ALA A 434 16.57 11.46 7.36
CA ALA A 434 17.34 11.13 8.56
C ALA A 434 18.50 12.12 8.78
N GLU A 435 19.16 12.59 7.70
CA GLU A 435 20.23 13.59 7.79
C GLU A 435 19.75 15.02 8.07
N ARG A 436 18.54 15.41 7.62
CA ARG A 436 17.99 16.75 7.93
C ARG A 436 17.44 16.88 9.35
N ARG A 437 17.16 15.76 10.04
CA ARG A 437 16.81 15.75 11.47
C ARG A 437 18.01 15.70 12.40
N SER A 438 19.24 15.59 11.89
CA SER A 438 20.47 15.70 12.68
C SER A 438 21.16 17.08 12.63
N LYS A 439 20.52 18.09 12.02
CA LYS A 439 21.07 19.48 11.93
C LYS A 439 20.14 20.57 12.46
N VAL A 440 19.09 20.21 13.21
CA VAL A 440 18.38 21.14 14.10
C VAL A 440 18.26 20.47 15.47
N LEU A 441 19.39 20.43 16.15
CA LEU A 441 19.60 20.50 17.60
C LEU A 441 21.02 21.02 17.81
#